data_AF-A0A0N4VU00-F1
#
_entry.id   AF-A0A0N4VU00-F1
#
_cell.length_a   1.000
_cell.length_b   1.000
_cell.length_c   1.000
_cell.angle_alpha   90.00
_cell.angle_beta   90.00
_cell.angle_gamma   90.00
#
_symmetry.space_group_name_H-M   'P 1'
#
loop_
_entity.id
_entity.type
_entity.pdbx_description
1 polymer ?
#
loop_
_entity_poly.entity_id
_entity_poly.type
_entity_poly.pdbx_seq_one_letter_code
_entity_poly.pdbx_strand_id
1 'polypeptide(L)'
;MSVLSPSDTLPIGRHNLSRVTPLRKLIEKFPDIAEIVFCRCISDRGDSPNDFYFFREYNFALIDDTYMMPSKDGTELLSTVSPYNDDGTLKQNAKAYSDDYDVVYKNHPLKIMAQSEILLSHPLVQALLKHKWNSLGRYVYYFALGVYLLFLCTFTMYVTHTPPPFNVYDETTKEMRDLTDLFNSETECPNVNITRPPWLATCRWIVISLAIAQLFKELFQLITRRYRYISFENALECFIYSSVIISLRDLSPCSETTGIRMNWQWLLAAACAFSSWMNLLLLIRKLPRFGIYVVMFFDVLRTFSRFFIVFALFVIAFSIAFFVIMQNRTTVMMIGEFEFTAIFHGDADVHPERLFGHAIAYPLFLFFCVIMTILLMNLLVGLAVDDIKSVLEEAKLKRLSMQVRILQLYRGMLTILSQRGAWNSSP
;
A
#
# COMPACT_ATOMS: atom_id res chain seq x y z
N MET A 1 -33.24 10.59 19.30
CA MET A 1 -32.55 10.03 20.49
C MET A 1 -31.48 11.02 20.91
N SER A 2 -31.56 11.51 22.15
CA SER A 2 -31.08 12.81 22.64
C SER A 2 -29.56 13.04 22.56
N VAL A 3 -29.18 14.30 22.29
CA VAL A 3 -27.79 14.83 22.28
C VAL A 3 -27.21 14.90 23.70
N LEU A 4 -28.07 15.01 24.71
CA LEU A 4 -27.71 14.95 26.12
C LEU A 4 -28.68 13.98 26.81
N SER A 5 -28.17 12.88 27.35
CA SER A 5 -28.81 12.29 28.53
C SER A 5 -28.42 13.20 29.71
N PRO A 6 -29.37 13.62 30.56
CA PRO A 6 -29.08 14.49 31.71
C PRO A 6 -28.16 13.82 32.73
N SER A 7 -27.96 12.51 32.64
CA SER A 7 -26.92 11.75 33.31
C SER A 7 -26.12 10.96 32.26
N ASP A 8 -24.83 11.27 32.12
CA ASP A 8 -23.86 10.41 31.43
C ASP A 8 -23.05 9.71 32.53
N THR A 9 -23.10 8.37 32.57
CA THR A 9 -22.24 7.58 33.45
C THR A 9 -20.84 7.51 32.86
N LEU A 10 -20.01 8.50 33.17
CA LEU A 10 -18.59 8.45 32.87
C LEU A 10 -17.92 7.51 33.89
N PRO A 11 -17.34 6.38 33.47
CA PRO A 11 -16.63 5.54 34.41
C PRO A 11 -15.33 6.28 34.76
N ILE A 12 -15.22 6.69 36.01
CA ILE A 12 -14.16 7.59 36.53
C ILE A 12 -12.81 6.86 36.62
N GLY A 13 -12.83 5.51 36.61
CA GLY A 13 -11.65 4.65 36.60
C GLY A 13 -11.26 4.12 35.23
N ARG A 14 -10.15 3.36 35.15
CA ARG A 14 -9.78 2.65 33.91
C ARG A 14 -10.79 1.56 33.60
N HIS A 15 -11.28 1.56 32.37
CA HIS A 15 -12.30 0.63 31.92
C HIS A 15 -12.08 0.20 30.47
N ASN A 16 -12.64 -0.96 30.09
CA ASN A 16 -12.64 -1.41 28.68
C ASN A 16 -13.84 -0.87 27.88
N LEU A 17 -14.68 -0.03 28.49
CA LEU A 17 -15.76 0.66 27.78
C LEU A 17 -15.23 1.77 26.87
N SER A 18 -15.95 2.06 25.80
CA SER A 18 -15.67 3.23 24.96
C SER A 18 -15.95 4.51 25.74
N ARG A 19 -14.95 5.38 25.90
CA ARG A 19 -15.12 6.75 26.38
C ARG A 19 -16.03 7.55 25.45
N VAL A 20 -17.16 8.01 25.96
CA VAL A 20 -18.10 8.84 25.22
C VAL A 20 -18.07 10.24 25.82
N THR A 21 -17.59 11.23 25.05
CA THR A 21 -17.60 12.64 25.45
C THR A 21 -18.61 13.42 24.60
N PRO A 22 -19.14 14.56 25.08
CA PRO A 22 -20.04 15.40 24.29
C PRO A 22 -19.48 15.76 22.91
N LEU A 23 -18.17 16.07 22.84
CA LEU A 23 -17.51 16.36 21.56
C LEU A 23 -17.43 15.13 20.64
N ARG A 24 -17.14 13.92 21.17
CA ARG A 24 -17.12 12.70 20.36
C ARG A 24 -18.50 12.37 19.81
N LYS A 25 -19.56 12.49 20.64
CA LYS A 25 -20.97 12.38 20.19
C LYS A 25 -21.30 13.42 19.12
N LEU A 26 -20.79 14.65 19.26
CA LEU A 26 -20.98 15.73 18.29
C LEU A 26 -20.30 15.41 16.96
N ILE A 27 -19.03 14.98 16.98
CA ILE A 27 -18.28 14.56 15.78
C ILE A 27 -18.99 13.41 15.05
N GLU A 28 -19.50 12.42 15.79
CA GLU A 28 -20.12 11.23 15.20
C GLU A 28 -21.52 11.51 14.62
N LYS A 29 -22.34 12.31 15.32
CA LYS A 29 -23.75 12.50 14.94
C LYS A 29 -24.03 13.80 14.20
N PHE A 30 -23.25 14.85 14.43
CA PHE A 30 -23.48 16.20 13.91
C PHE A 30 -22.15 16.86 13.49
N PRO A 31 -21.49 16.34 12.43
CA PRO A 31 -20.18 16.83 11.99
C PRO A 31 -20.20 18.34 11.65
N ASP A 32 -21.28 18.86 11.09
CA ASP A 32 -21.41 20.29 10.73
C ASP A 32 -21.36 21.19 11.97
N ILE A 33 -21.94 20.75 13.09
CA ILE A 33 -21.89 21.50 14.35
C ILE A 33 -20.50 21.38 14.98
N ALA A 34 -19.86 20.21 14.87
CA ALA A 34 -18.49 20.02 15.33
C ALA A 34 -17.49 20.91 14.57
N GLU A 35 -17.73 21.16 13.27
CA GLU A 35 -16.94 22.12 12.48
C GLU A 35 -17.00 23.53 13.08
N ILE A 36 -18.19 24.01 13.43
CA ILE A 36 -18.37 25.34 14.07
C ILE A 36 -17.60 25.42 15.39
N VAL A 37 -17.59 24.35 16.18
CA VAL A 37 -16.81 24.27 17.42
C VAL A 37 -15.31 24.30 17.12
N PHE A 38 -14.85 23.61 16.07
CA PHE A 38 -13.44 23.62 15.65
C PHE A 38 -12.99 24.98 15.12
N CYS A 39 -13.85 25.74 14.45
CA CYS A 39 -13.56 27.12 14.06
C CYS A 39 -13.24 28.00 15.27
N ARG A 40 -13.94 27.81 16.41
CA ARG A 40 -13.67 28.56 17.65
C ARG A 40 -12.38 28.13 18.36
N CYS A 41 -11.78 27.01 17.97
CA CYS A 41 -10.49 26.55 18.50
C CYS A 41 -9.29 27.12 17.72
N ILE A 42 -9.55 27.97 16.73
CA ILE A 42 -8.54 28.68 15.95
C ILE A 42 -8.61 30.14 16.37
N SER A 43 -7.48 30.67 16.84
CA SER A 43 -7.35 32.08 17.20
C SER A 43 -6.23 32.72 16.39
N ASP A 44 -6.57 33.78 15.68
CA ASP A 44 -5.59 34.61 14.98
C ASP A 44 -5.10 35.70 15.95
N ARG A 45 -3.79 35.82 16.13
CA ARG A 45 -3.17 36.94 16.86
C ARG A 45 -2.42 37.82 15.87
N GLY A 46 -2.70 39.11 15.92
CA GLY A 46 -2.21 40.13 14.98
C GLY A 46 -3.35 40.78 14.20
N ASP A 47 -3.21 42.07 13.89
CA ASP A 47 -4.30 42.88 13.33
C ASP A 47 -4.55 42.66 11.83
N SER A 48 -3.56 42.14 11.09
CA SER A 48 -3.72 41.85 9.66
C SER A 48 -2.96 40.61 9.17
N PRO A 49 -3.48 39.84 8.19
CA PRO A 49 -2.82 38.66 7.63
C PRO A 49 -1.49 38.93 6.91
N ASN A 50 -1.22 40.19 6.57
CA ASN A 50 -0.01 40.63 5.88
C ASN A 50 1.09 41.11 6.86
N ASP A 51 0.80 41.12 8.15
CA ASP A 51 1.76 41.54 9.16
C ASP A 51 2.80 40.43 9.44
N PHE A 52 4.06 40.82 9.66
CA PHE A 52 5.16 39.88 9.87
C PHE A 52 4.98 39.05 11.16
N TYR A 53 4.19 39.58 12.10
CA TYR A 53 3.84 38.97 13.38
C TYR A 53 2.42 38.36 13.38
N PHE A 54 1.80 38.13 12.22
CA PHE A 54 0.52 37.41 12.17
C PHE A 54 0.76 35.92 12.47
N PHE A 55 0.19 35.42 13.56
CA PHE A 55 0.24 34.00 13.88
C PHE A 55 -1.15 33.43 14.17
N ARG A 56 -1.38 32.23 13.63
CA ARG A 56 -2.59 31.45 13.86
C ARG A 56 -2.31 30.38 14.90
N GLU A 57 -2.97 30.47 16.03
CA GLU A 57 -2.87 29.54 17.14
C GLU A 57 -4.00 28.50 17.04
N TYR A 58 -3.62 27.22 17.20
CA TYR A 58 -4.52 26.08 17.07
C TYR A 58 -4.63 25.36 18.41
N ASN A 59 -5.80 25.39 19.04
CA ASN A 59 -6.03 24.72 20.30
C ASN A 59 -6.52 23.28 20.10
N PHE A 60 -5.70 22.30 20.49
CA PHE A 60 -5.99 20.87 20.35
C PHE A 60 -6.58 20.21 21.62
N ALA A 61 -6.76 20.96 22.71
CA ALA A 61 -7.14 20.41 24.02
C ALA A 61 -8.46 19.63 23.96
N LEU A 62 -9.41 20.09 23.15
CA LEU A 62 -10.71 19.44 22.95
C LEU A 62 -10.59 18.11 22.16
N ILE A 63 -9.61 17.98 21.27
CA ILE A 63 -9.49 16.85 20.33
C ILE A 63 -8.63 15.71 20.89
N ASP A 64 -7.60 15.99 21.69
CA ASP A 64 -6.73 14.96 22.28
C ASP A 64 -7.07 14.67 23.75
N ASP A 65 -8.26 14.12 23.97
CA ASP A 65 -8.76 13.71 25.29
C ASP A 65 -8.24 12.32 25.73
N THR A 66 -7.26 11.75 25.03
CA THR A 66 -6.76 10.37 25.25
C THR A 66 -6.21 10.17 26.66
N TYR A 67 -5.52 11.17 27.19
CA TYR A 67 -4.79 11.12 28.46
C TYR A 67 -5.46 11.91 29.58
N MET A 68 -6.66 12.43 29.34
CA MET A 68 -7.40 13.19 30.35
C MET A 68 -8.10 12.23 31.31
N MET A 69 -7.51 11.95 32.46
CA MET A 69 -8.11 11.19 33.57
C MET A 69 -8.62 12.18 34.65
N PRO A 70 -9.74 11.88 35.32
CA PRO A 70 -10.17 12.66 36.48
C PRO A 70 -9.18 12.49 37.65
N SER A 71 -9.17 13.46 38.58
CA SER A 71 -8.39 13.37 39.83
C SER A 71 -8.78 12.11 40.62
N LYS A 72 -7.88 11.61 41.49
CA LYS A 72 -8.09 10.39 42.30
C LYS A 72 -9.39 10.43 43.12
N ASP A 73 -9.84 11.62 43.49
CA ASP A 73 -11.04 11.83 44.31
C ASP A 73 -12.34 11.95 43.47
N GLY A 74 -12.24 11.92 42.14
CA GLY A 74 -13.39 12.03 41.23
C GLY A 74 -14.10 13.38 41.22
N THR A 75 -13.63 14.35 42.00
CA THR A 75 -14.21 15.68 42.21
C THR A 75 -13.79 16.71 41.17
N GLU A 76 -12.63 16.54 40.53
CA GLU A 76 -12.14 17.47 39.51
C GLU A 76 -12.42 16.96 38.09
N LEU A 77 -13.31 17.67 37.39
CA LEU A 77 -13.55 17.53 35.96
C LEU A 77 -12.52 18.34 35.16
N LEU A 78 -11.71 17.64 34.35
CA LEU A 78 -11.13 17.98 33.03
C LEU A 78 -10.44 19.35 32.77
N SER A 79 -10.56 20.38 33.61
CA SER A 79 -10.05 21.74 33.32
C SER A 79 -8.86 22.19 34.19
N THR A 80 -8.63 21.55 35.34
CA THR A 80 -7.67 22.06 36.34
C THR A 80 -6.22 21.62 36.09
N VAL A 81 -5.97 20.47 35.45
CA VAL A 81 -4.60 19.97 35.23
C VAL A 81 -4.42 19.45 33.80
N SER A 82 -3.65 20.18 33.00
CA SER A 82 -3.20 19.70 31.68
C SER A 82 -2.40 18.41 31.84
N PRO A 83 -2.65 17.34 31.04
CA PRO A 83 -1.82 16.14 31.01
C PRO A 83 -0.45 16.40 30.37
N TYR A 84 -0.26 17.59 29.79
CA TYR A 84 0.99 18.06 29.23
C TYR A 84 1.68 19.05 30.17
N ASN A 85 3.00 19.05 30.16
CA ASN A 85 3.83 20.08 30.74
C ASN A 85 3.76 21.36 29.89
N ASP A 86 4.27 22.49 30.41
CA ASP A 86 4.27 23.78 29.71
C ASP A 86 5.12 23.76 28.42
N ASP A 87 6.02 22.79 28.29
CA ASP A 87 6.82 22.50 27.09
C ASP A 87 6.08 21.61 26.06
N GLY A 88 4.84 21.21 26.35
CA GLY A 88 4.02 20.33 25.50
C GLY A 88 4.36 18.83 25.61
N THR A 89 5.27 18.43 26.51
CA THR A 89 5.58 17.02 26.75
C THR A 89 4.51 16.36 27.62
N LEU A 90 4.22 15.08 27.34
CA LEU A 90 3.27 14.32 28.16
C LEU A 90 3.87 14.05 29.54
N LYS A 91 3.14 14.35 30.62
CA LYS A 91 3.57 14.03 31.99
C LYS A 91 3.83 12.53 32.14
N GLN A 92 4.93 12.14 32.79
CA GLN A 92 5.33 10.72 32.93
C GLN A 92 4.26 9.82 33.57
N ASN A 93 3.40 10.39 34.42
CA ASN A 93 2.31 9.67 35.09
C ASN A 93 1.01 9.63 34.27
N ALA A 94 0.97 10.26 33.10
CA ALA A 94 -0.23 10.32 32.27
C ALA A 94 -0.52 8.95 31.66
N LYS A 95 -1.72 8.46 31.93
CA LYS A 95 -2.19 7.14 31.53
C LYS A 95 -3.43 7.31 30.67
N ALA A 96 -3.54 6.50 29.61
CA ALA A 96 -4.75 6.46 28.81
C ALA A 96 -5.95 5.95 29.63
N TYR A 97 -7.15 6.29 29.20
CA TYR A 97 -8.41 5.92 29.89
C TYR A 97 -8.70 4.41 29.89
N SER A 98 -8.06 3.64 29.01
CA SER A 98 -8.19 2.18 28.92
C SER A 98 -6.81 1.54 28.74
N ASP A 99 -6.63 0.37 29.33
CA ASP A 99 -5.44 -0.47 29.10
C ASP A 99 -5.53 -1.24 27.78
N ASP A 100 -6.75 -1.45 27.26
CA ASP A 100 -6.96 -2.03 25.94
C ASP A 100 -6.73 -0.98 24.84
N TYR A 101 -5.58 -1.09 24.17
CA TYR A 101 -5.24 -0.22 23.04
C TYR A 101 -6.29 -0.26 21.93
N ASP A 102 -6.96 -1.39 21.72
CA ASP A 102 -7.93 -1.56 20.64
C ASP A 102 -9.20 -0.73 20.90
N VAL A 103 -9.57 -0.55 22.19
CA VAL A 103 -10.64 0.35 22.64
C VAL A 103 -10.25 1.81 22.45
N VAL A 104 -9.01 2.18 22.82
CA VAL A 104 -8.48 3.54 22.62
C VAL A 104 -8.40 3.87 21.12
N TYR A 105 -7.95 2.92 20.31
CA TYR A 105 -7.82 3.06 18.86
C TYR A 105 -9.16 3.27 18.17
N LYS A 106 -10.15 2.41 18.43
CA LYS A 106 -11.47 2.50 17.80
C LYS A 106 -12.17 3.82 18.09
N ASN A 107 -11.97 4.32 19.30
CA ASN A 107 -12.70 5.46 19.81
C ASN A 107 -11.88 6.77 19.72
N HIS A 108 -10.70 6.74 19.11
CA HIS A 108 -9.87 7.95 18.98
C HIS A 108 -10.59 8.99 18.09
N PRO A 109 -10.69 10.28 18.50
CA PRO A 109 -11.43 11.30 17.75
C PRO A 109 -11.00 11.44 16.28
N LEU A 110 -9.69 11.43 15.98
CA LEU A 110 -9.20 11.40 14.59
C LEU A 110 -9.72 10.24 13.75
N LYS A 111 -9.99 9.07 14.34
CA LYS A 111 -10.53 7.93 13.61
C LYS A 111 -12.00 8.14 13.26
N ILE A 112 -12.76 8.72 14.19
CA ILE A 112 -14.16 9.06 13.99
C ILE A 112 -14.24 10.18 12.93
N MET A 113 -13.41 11.22 13.05
CA MET A 113 -13.30 12.30 12.06
C MET A 113 -12.86 11.81 10.68
N ALA A 114 -12.05 10.75 10.59
CA ALA A 114 -11.65 10.19 9.30
C ALA A 114 -12.81 9.56 8.50
N GLN A 115 -13.99 9.41 9.11
CA GLN A 115 -15.22 8.99 8.43
C GLN A 115 -16.02 10.17 7.86
N SER A 116 -15.70 11.41 8.25
CA SER A 116 -16.39 12.63 7.82
C SER A 116 -15.44 13.53 7.02
N GLU A 117 -15.73 13.70 5.73
CA GLU A 117 -14.91 14.49 4.81
C GLU A 117 -14.78 15.96 5.25
N ILE A 118 -15.89 16.54 5.70
CA ILE A 118 -15.98 17.93 6.18
C ILE A 118 -14.96 18.18 7.31
N LEU A 119 -14.97 17.33 8.34
CA LEU A 119 -14.07 17.47 9.49
C LEU A 119 -12.61 17.20 9.15
N LEU A 120 -12.33 16.23 8.28
CA LEU A 120 -10.96 15.91 7.87
C LEU A 120 -10.33 17.03 7.02
N SER A 121 -11.16 17.76 6.27
CA SER A 121 -10.76 18.91 5.48
C SER A 121 -10.46 20.16 6.34
N HIS A 122 -11.00 20.23 7.58
CA HIS A 122 -10.90 21.40 8.44
C HIS A 122 -9.45 21.73 8.83
N PRO A 123 -9.03 23.02 8.80
CA PRO A 123 -7.64 23.44 9.05
C PRO A 123 -7.08 23.01 10.41
N LEU A 124 -7.91 22.96 11.45
CA LEU A 124 -7.50 22.45 12.78
C LEU A 124 -7.07 20.98 12.74
N VAL A 125 -7.83 20.13 12.04
CA VAL A 125 -7.55 18.70 11.94
C VAL A 125 -6.33 18.46 11.06
N GLN A 126 -6.19 19.21 9.97
CA GLN A 126 -4.99 19.17 9.12
C GLN A 126 -3.74 19.62 9.88
N ALA A 127 -3.82 20.70 10.67
CA ALA A 127 -2.71 21.17 11.51
C ALA A 127 -2.30 20.11 12.55
N LEU A 128 -3.27 19.48 13.21
CA LEU A 128 -3.03 18.40 14.17
C LEU A 128 -2.35 17.19 13.50
N LEU A 129 -2.80 16.79 12.31
CA LEU A 129 -2.21 15.69 11.55
C LEU A 129 -0.77 16.01 11.11
N LYS A 130 -0.54 17.23 10.62
CA LYS A 130 0.79 17.71 10.25
C LYS A 130 1.74 17.72 11.46
N HIS A 131 1.26 18.18 12.61
CA HIS A 131 2.02 18.17 13.86
C HIS A 131 2.39 16.74 14.30
N LYS A 132 1.41 15.83 14.40
CA LYS A 132 1.63 14.42 14.78
C LYS A 132 2.54 13.69 13.79
N TRP A 133 2.42 14.00 12.50
CA TRP A 133 3.31 13.47 11.47
C TRP A 133 4.74 13.97 11.61
N ASN A 134 4.95 15.27 11.82
CA ASN A 134 6.30 15.84 11.92
C ASN A 134 7.02 15.45 13.21
N SER A 135 6.28 15.26 14.30
CA SER A 135 6.84 14.87 15.59
C SER A 135 7.39 13.43 15.57
N LEU A 136 6.57 12.44 15.19
CA LEU A 136 6.95 11.02 15.24
C LEU A 136 6.68 10.26 13.95
N GLY A 137 5.55 10.52 13.28
CA GLY A 137 5.08 9.73 12.15
C GLY A 137 6.08 9.65 11.00
N ARG A 138 6.73 10.77 10.66
CA ARG A 138 7.69 10.87 9.56
C ARG A 138 8.89 9.94 9.76
N TYR A 139 9.45 9.90 10.97
CA TYR A 139 10.67 9.15 11.24
C TYR A 139 10.41 7.64 11.20
N VAL A 140 9.34 7.20 11.87
CA VAL A 140 8.95 5.77 11.88
C VAL A 140 8.62 5.30 10.47
N TYR A 141 7.88 6.11 9.70
CA TYR A 141 7.50 5.76 8.33
C TYR A 141 8.70 5.74 7.39
N TYR A 142 9.56 6.76 7.37
CA TYR A 142 10.75 6.78 6.50
C TYR A 142 11.76 5.70 6.87
N PHE A 143 11.90 5.36 8.15
CA PHE A 143 12.70 4.23 8.59
C PHE A 143 12.13 2.90 8.04
N ALA A 144 10.82 2.68 8.18
CA ALA A 144 10.17 1.48 7.64
C ALA A 144 10.29 1.40 6.11
N LEU A 145 10.14 2.53 5.41
CA LEU A 145 10.34 2.62 3.96
C LEU A 145 11.79 2.31 3.58
N GLY A 146 12.77 2.82 4.35
CA GLY A 146 14.19 2.53 4.14
C GLY A 146 14.52 1.04 4.29
N VAL A 147 13.98 0.37 5.32
CA VAL A 147 14.12 -1.08 5.51
C VAL A 147 13.52 -1.84 4.33
N TYR A 148 12.34 -1.41 3.85
CA TYR A 148 11.69 -2.03 2.70
C TYR A 148 12.48 -1.82 1.39
N LEU A 149 13.02 -0.62 1.16
CA LEU A 149 13.86 -0.33 0.01
C LEU A 149 15.17 -1.14 0.03
N LEU A 150 15.78 -1.30 1.20
CA LEU A 150 16.95 -2.17 1.38
C LEU A 150 16.62 -3.61 1.00
N PHE A 151 15.51 -4.15 1.50
CA PHE A 151 15.01 -5.47 1.12
C PHE A 151 14.78 -5.58 -0.39
N LEU A 152 14.10 -4.60 -1.00
CA LEU A 152 13.76 -4.60 -2.42
C LEU A 152 15.01 -4.54 -3.31
N CYS A 153 15.97 -3.67 -3.00
CA CYS A 153 17.21 -3.54 -3.77
C CYS A 153 18.07 -4.79 -3.66
N THR A 154 18.23 -5.34 -2.44
CA THR A 154 19.01 -6.57 -2.24
C THR A 154 18.35 -7.79 -2.87
N PHE A 155 17.02 -7.89 -2.83
CA PHE A 155 16.28 -8.95 -3.50
C PHE A 155 16.36 -8.83 -5.03
N THR A 156 16.20 -7.62 -5.58
CA THR A 156 16.33 -7.39 -7.03
C THR A 156 17.74 -7.72 -7.50
N MET A 157 18.78 -7.27 -6.79
CA MET A 157 20.17 -7.59 -7.09
C MET A 157 20.43 -9.11 -7.04
N TYR A 158 19.85 -9.81 -6.07
CA TYR A 158 19.97 -11.26 -6.00
C TYR A 158 19.33 -11.96 -7.21
N VAL A 159 18.11 -11.57 -7.58
CA VAL A 159 17.38 -12.18 -8.72
C VAL A 159 18.07 -11.89 -10.05
N THR A 160 18.56 -10.67 -10.29
CA THR A 160 19.20 -10.31 -11.57
C THR A 160 20.57 -10.97 -11.78
N HIS A 161 21.30 -11.25 -10.71
CA HIS A 161 22.61 -11.90 -10.78
C HIS A 161 22.57 -13.42 -10.59
N THR A 162 21.39 -13.99 -10.30
CA THR A 162 21.22 -15.44 -10.29
C THR A 162 20.89 -15.90 -11.71
N PRO A 163 21.64 -16.87 -12.29
CA PRO A 163 21.34 -17.34 -13.63
C PRO A 163 20.00 -18.08 -13.65
N PRO A 164 19.16 -17.87 -14.68
CA PRO A 164 17.94 -18.64 -14.85
C PRO A 164 18.27 -20.10 -15.22
N PRO A 165 17.39 -21.07 -14.89
CA PRO A 165 17.66 -22.49 -15.13
C PRO A 165 17.84 -22.86 -16.61
N PHE A 166 17.25 -22.08 -17.53
CA PHE A 166 17.33 -22.31 -18.97
C PHE A 166 18.55 -21.65 -19.65
N ASN A 167 19.32 -20.83 -18.93
CA ASN A 167 20.47 -20.12 -19.51
C ASN A 167 21.61 -20.04 -18.50
N VAL A 168 22.24 -21.19 -18.25
CA VAL A 168 23.36 -21.32 -17.31
C VAL A 168 24.66 -21.45 -18.08
N TYR A 169 25.62 -20.57 -17.78
CA TYR A 169 26.98 -20.67 -18.30
C TYR A 169 27.78 -21.67 -17.46
N ASP A 170 28.25 -22.75 -18.08
CA ASP A 170 29.08 -23.76 -17.44
C ASP A 170 30.56 -23.48 -17.72
N GLU A 171 31.36 -23.23 -16.68
CA GLU A 171 32.79 -22.97 -16.87
C GLU A 171 33.58 -24.19 -17.34
N THR A 172 33.10 -25.40 -17.03
CA THR A 172 33.81 -26.63 -17.42
C THR A 172 33.74 -26.86 -18.93
N THR A 173 32.59 -26.55 -19.52
CA THR A 173 32.33 -26.73 -20.95
C THR A 173 32.39 -25.45 -21.77
N LYS A 174 32.41 -24.27 -21.12
CA LYS A 174 32.41 -22.93 -21.74
C LYS A 174 31.21 -22.69 -22.68
N GLU A 175 30.10 -23.37 -22.41
CA GLU A 175 28.88 -23.33 -23.21
C GLU A 175 27.67 -22.95 -22.34
N MET A 176 26.65 -22.40 -22.98
CA MET A 176 25.35 -22.17 -22.35
C MET A 176 24.56 -23.48 -22.35
N ARG A 177 24.06 -23.90 -21.19
CA ARG A 177 23.25 -25.10 -21.03
C ARG A 177 21.85 -24.74 -20.55
N ASP A 178 20.87 -25.44 -21.11
CA ASP A 178 19.51 -25.46 -20.61
C ASP A 178 19.38 -26.61 -19.58
N LEU A 179 19.13 -26.26 -18.31
CA LEU A 179 18.93 -27.22 -17.22
C LEU A 179 17.46 -27.35 -16.82
N THR A 180 16.53 -26.88 -17.66
CA THR A 180 15.08 -26.92 -17.38
C THR A 180 14.56 -28.36 -17.27
N ASP A 181 15.01 -29.27 -18.15
CA ASP A 181 14.54 -30.66 -18.22
C ASP A 181 15.10 -31.56 -17.11
N LEU A 182 16.20 -31.16 -16.47
CA LEU A 182 16.93 -31.93 -15.46
C LEU A 182 16.18 -32.04 -14.11
N PHE A 183 15.21 -31.16 -13.84
CA PHE A 183 14.40 -31.23 -12.61
C PHE A 183 13.16 -32.15 -12.72
N ASN A 184 12.93 -32.75 -13.90
CA ASN A 184 11.82 -33.69 -14.13
C ASN A 184 12.27 -35.16 -14.09
N SER A 185 13.58 -35.44 -14.22
CA SER A 185 14.15 -36.80 -14.21
C SER A 185 15.05 -37.02 -12.99
N GLU A 186 14.77 -38.05 -12.18
CA GLU A 186 15.47 -38.41 -10.92
C GLU A 186 16.93 -38.87 -11.10
N THR A 187 17.53 -38.76 -12.28
CA THR A 187 18.86 -39.28 -12.56
C THR A 187 19.93 -38.20 -12.36
N GLU A 188 20.73 -38.39 -11.32
CA GLU A 188 22.03 -37.78 -11.00
C GLU A 188 22.23 -36.29 -11.34
N CYS A 189 22.40 -35.47 -10.29
CA CYS A 189 22.66 -34.04 -10.45
C CYS A 189 23.93 -33.79 -11.30
N PRO A 190 23.87 -33.00 -12.37
CA PRO A 190 25.03 -32.71 -13.19
C PRO A 190 26.06 -31.88 -12.40
N ASN A 191 27.33 -32.27 -12.49
CA ASN A 191 28.43 -31.47 -11.96
C ASN A 191 28.66 -30.24 -12.87
N VAL A 192 27.92 -29.16 -12.62
CA VAL A 192 28.11 -27.86 -13.27
C VAL A 192 28.91 -26.96 -12.35
N ASN A 193 30.04 -26.43 -12.83
CA ASN A 193 30.83 -25.48 -12.06
C ASN A 193 30.38 -24.05 -12.41
N ILE A 194 29.68 -23.40 -11.47
CA ILE A 194 29.16 -22.04 -11.63
C ILE A 194 29.94 -21.12 -10.71
N THR A 195 30.71 -20.19 -11.26
CA THR A 195 31.33 -19.11 -10.47
C THR A 195 30.27 -18.15 -9.97
N ARG A 196 30.09 -18.12 -8.66
CA ARG A 196 29.22 -17.15 -8.00
C ARG A 196 30.09 -16.19 -7.21
N PRO A 197 29.87 -14.88 -7.35
CA PRO A 197 30.61 -13.96 -6.54
C PRO A 197 30.22 -14.14 -5.06
N PRO A 198 31.18 -14.05 -4.13
CA PRO A 198 30.93 -14.33 -2.71
C PRO A 198 29.89 -13.38 -2.09
N TRP A 199 29.77 -12.15 -2.61
CA TRP A 199 28.77 -11.18 -2.17
C TRP A 199 27.33 -11.65 -2.41
N LEU A 200 27.08 -12.53 -3.38
CA LEU A 200 25.73 -13.04 -3.68
C LEU A 200 25.20 -13.90 -2.53
N ALA A 201 26.07 -14.68 -1.88
CA ALA A 201 25.72 -15.46 -0.69
C ALA A 201 25.36 -14.53 0.48
N THR A 202 26.11 -13.43 0.66
CA THR A 202 25.80 -12.41 1.68
C THR A 202 24.44 -11.76 1.41
N CYS A 203 24.15 -11.35 0.17
CA CYS A 203 22.86 -10.81 -0.23
C CYS A 203 21.72 -11.78 0.06
N ARG A 204 21.88 -13.08 -0.23
CA ARG A 204 20.89 -14.12 0.07
C ARG A 204 20.51 -14.12 1.55
N TRP A 205 21.48 -14.15 2.45
CA TRP A 205 21.24 -14.18 3.90
C TRP A 205 20.66 -12.88 4.44
N ILE A 206 21.05 -11.73 3.87
CA ILE A 206 20.44 -10.42 4.20
C ILE A 206 18.96 -10.41 3.82
N VAL A 207 18.60 -10.85 2.61
CA VAL A 207 17.21 -10.88 2.15
C VAL A 207 16.36 -11.81 3.03
N ILE A 208 16.87 -13.00 3.35
CA ILE A 208 16.19 -13.96 4.22
C ILE A 208 15.97 -13.37 5.63
N SER A 209 16.99 -12.75 6.22
CA SER A 209 16.88 -12.20 7.57
C SER A 209 15.89 -11.03 7.63
N LEU A 210 15.91 -10.15 6.62
CA LEU A 210 14.93 -9.06 6.48
C LEU A 210 13.51 -9.60 6.27
N ALA A 211 13.33 -10.62 5.41
CA ALA A 211 12.02 -11.22 5.17
C ALA A 211 11.44 -11.86 6.45
N ILE A 212 12.26 -12.57 7.23
CA ILE A 212 11.85 -13.17 8.51
C ILE A 212 11.46 -12.08 9.52
N ALA A 213 12.27 -11.03 9.65
CA ALA A 213 11.97 -9.92 10.55
C ALA A 213 10.63 -9.24 10.20
N GLN A 214 10.37 -9.03 8.91
CA GLN A 214 9.12 -8.44 8.46
C GLN A 214 7.92 -9.38 8.64
N LEU A 215 8.09 -10.68 8.37
CA LEU A 215 7.05 -11.67 8.60
C LEU A 215 6.71 -11.81 10.09
N PHE A 216 7.70 -11.70 10.98
CA PHE A 216 7.46 -11.64 12.42
C PHE A 216 6.67 -10.38 12.81
N LYS A 217 7.01 -9.22 12.24
CA LYS A 217 6.24 -7.98 12.42
C LYS A 217 4.80 -8.13 11.92
N GLU A 218 4.56 -8.76 10.78
CA GLU A 218 3.19 -9.04 10.29
C GLU A 218 2.45 -10.05 11.16
N LEU A 219 3.13 -11.08 11.66
CA LEU A 219 2.53 -12.03 12.60
C LEU A 219 2.09 -11.35 13.89
N PHE A 220 2.90 -10.44 14.42
CA PHE A 220 2.54 -9.63 15.59
C PHE A 220 1.30 -8.76 15.31
N GLN A 221 1.20 -8.15 14.13
CA GLN A 221 0.03 -7.38 13.72
C GLN A 221 -1.21 -8.26 13.54
N LEU A 222 -1.06 -9.45 12.96
CA LEU A 222 -2.12 -10.43 12.78
C LEU A 222 -2.67 -10.91 14.12
N ILE A 223 -1.81 -11.23 15.10
CA ILE A 223 -2.22 -11.66 16.45
C ILE A 223 -2.98 -10.54 17.16
N THR A 224 -2.47 -9.30 17.07
CA THR A 224 -3.08 -8.15 17.76
C THR A 224 -4.45 -7.80 17.17
N ARG A 225 -4.59 -7.83 15.83
CA ARG A 225 -5.78 -7.31 15.12
C ARG A 225 -6.73 -8.39 14.61
N ARG A 226 -6.32 -9.66 14.63
CA ARG A 226 -7.07 -10.86 14.20
C ARG A 226 -7.77 -10.66 12.85
N TYR A 227 -9.08 -10.91 12.77
CA TYR A 227 -9.86 -10.84 11.53
C TYR A 227 -9.87 -9.46 10.85
N ARG A 228 -9.69 -8.36 11.59
CA ARG A 228 -9.60 -7.01 11.02
C ARG A 228 -8.29 -6.75 10.27
N TYR A 229 -7.33 -7.67 10.36
CA TYR A 229 -6.06 -7.60 9.65
C TYR A 229 -6.13 -8.12 8.21
N ILE A 230 -7.14 -8.92 7.84
CA ILE A 230 -7.27 -9.47 6.49
C ILE A 230 -7.63 -8.33 5.53
N SER A 231 -6.61 -7.79 4.88
CA SER A 231 -6.70 -6.75 3.85
C SER A 231 -5.80 -7.15 2.70
N PHE A 232 -6.16 -6.74 1.48
CA PHE A 232 -5.37 -7.03 0.29
C PHE A 232 -3.90 -6.59 0.43
N GLU A 233 -3.64 -5.40 1.00
CA GLU A 233 -2.27 -4.91 1.26
C GLU A 233 -1.49 -5.86 2.16
N ASN A 234 -2.09 -6.27 3.28
CA ASN A 234 -1.44 -7.14 4.26
C ASN A 234 -1.25 -8.57 3.72
N ALA A 235 -2.20 -9.07 2.92
CA ALA A 235 -2.09 -10.37 2.26
C ALA A 235 -0.98 -10.35 1.21
N LEU A 236 -0.86 -9.26 0.44
CA LEU A 236 0.23 -9.05 -0.52
C LEU A 236 1.59 -9.03 0.18
N GLU A 237 1.73 -8.32 1.31
CA GLU A 237 2.96 -8.30 2.11
C GLU A 237 3.33 -9.71 2.62
N CYS A 238 2.37 -10.44 3.20
CA CYS A 238 2.59 -11.84 3.63
C CYS A 238 2.99 -12.76 2.47
N PHE A 239 2.32 -12.63 1.32
CA PHE A 239 2.67 -13.37 0.11
C PHE A 239 4.10 -13.07 -0.33
N ILE A 240 4.49 -11.79 -0.43
CA ILE A 240 5.85 -11.41 -0.84
C ILE A 240 6.90 -12.02 0.09
N TYR A 241 6.80 -11.80 1.41
CA TYR A 241 7.85 -12.27 2.33
C TYR A 241 7.92 -13.80 2.42
N SER A 242 6.77 -14.49 2.38
CA SER A 242 6.75 -15.96 2.37
C SER A 242 7.28 -16.53 1.05
N SER A 243 6.88 -15.99 -0.09
CA SER A 243 7.36 -16.40 -1.42
C SER A 243 8.85 -16.13 -1.60
N VAL A 244 9.42 -15.05 -1.08
CA VAL A 244 10.88 -14.82 -1.10
C VAL A 244 11.62 -15.89 -0.31
N ILE A 245 11.16 -16.24 0.89
CA ILE A 245 11.81 -17.28 1.69
C ILE A 245 11.80 -18.62 0.95
N ILE A 246 10.66 -19.00 0.36
CA ILE A 246 10.54 -20.24 -0.43
C ILE A 246 11.44 -20.18 -1.67
N SER A 247 11.50 -19.03 -2.36
CA SER A 247 12.30 -18.87 -3.59
C SER A 247 13.81 -18.86 -3.36
N LEU A 248 14.26 -18.53 -2.14
CA LEU A 248 15.69 -18.46 -1.79
C LEU A 248 16.20 -19.70 -1.05
N ARG A 249 15.32 -20.60 -0.60
CA ARG A 249 15.68 -21.86 0.04
C ARG A 249 16.03 -22.91 -0.99
N ASP A 250 17.02 -23.74 -0.67
CA ASP A 250 17.42 -24.85 -1.53
C ASP A 250 16.48 -26.03 -1.16
N LEU A 251 15.49 -26.34 -2.02
CA LEU A 251 14.45 -27.34 -1.72
C LEU A 251 14.80 -28.77 -2.19
N SER A 252 15.73 -28.92 -3.15
CA SER A 252 16.21 -30.23 -3.60
C SER A 252 17.70 -30.44 -3.30
N PRO A 253 18.14 -31.70 -3.17
CA PRO A 253 19.56 -32.04 -3.05
C PRO A 253 20.39 -31.57 -4.26
N CYS A 254 19.82 -31.58 -5.48
CA CYS A 254 20.49 -30.97 -6.63
C CYS A 254 20.59 -29.44 -6.54
N SER A 255 19.59 -28.77 -5.97
CA SER A 255 19.64 -27.32 -5.74
C SER A 255 20.69 -26.98 -4.68
N GLU A 256 20.89 -27.84 -3.68
CA GLU A 256 21.92 -27.64 -2.66
C GLU A 256 23.35 -27.79 -3.21
N THR A 257 23.57 -28.74 -4.13
CA THR A 257 24.89 -28.99 -4.72
C THR A 257 25.24 -28.02 -5.86
N THR A 258 24.30 -27.78 -6.78
CA THR A 258 24.52 -26.91 -7.96
C THR A 258 24.17 -25.44 -7.70
N GLY A 259 23.36 -25.20 -6.67
CA GLY A 259 22.80 -23.88 -6.36
C GLY A 259 21.76 -23.39 -7.38
N ILE A 260 21.33 -24.20 -8.34
CA ILE A 260 20.34 -23.84 -9.37
C ILE A 260 18.93 -23.97 -8.79
N ARG A 261 18.03 -23.07 -9.18
CA ARG A 261 16.63 -23.05 -8.73
C ARG A 261 15.75 -23.92 -9.62
N MET A 262 14.74 -24.54 -9.03
CA MET A 262 13.72 -25.28 -9.79
C MET A 262 12.90 -24.34 -10.67
N ASN A 263 12.32 -24.86 -11.75
CA ASN A 263 11.53 -24.05 -12.70
C ASN A 263 10.36 -23.30 -12.02
N TRP A 264 9.59 -23.99 -11.17
CA TRP A 264 8.48 -23.35 -10.44
C TRP A 264 8.97 -22.33 -9.43
N GLN A 265 10.16 -22.54 -8.84
CA GLN A 265 10.79 -21.64 -7.89
C GLN A 265 11.26 -20.36 -8.57
N TRP A 266 11.80 -20.47 -9.79
CA TRP A 266 12.18 -19.34 -10.63
C TRP A 266 10.97 -18.51 -11.06
N LEU A 267 9.88 -19.18 -11.49
CA LEU A 267 8.62 -18.50 -11.83
C LEU A 267 8.02 -17.77 -10.61
N LEU A 268 8.05 -18.42 -9.43
CA LEU A 268 7.62 -17.80 -8.18
C LEU A 268 8.48 -16.57 -7.83
N ALA A 269 9.80 -16.65 -8.01
CA ALA A 269 10.71 -15.52 -7.80
C ALA A 269 10.38 -14.35 -8.74
N ALA A 270 10.07 -14.61 -10.01
CA ALA A 270 9.67 -13.59 -10.98
C ALA A 270 8.33 -12.91 -10.58
N ALA A 271 7.31 -13.70 -10.24
CA ALA A 271 6.03 -13.17 -9.76
C ALA A 271 6.20 -12.35 -8.46
N CYS A 272 7.08 -12.80 -7.58
CA CYS A 272 7.40 -12.13 -6.33
C CYS A 272 8.15 -10.80 -6.57
N ALA A 273 9.10 -10.77 -7.51
CA ALA A 273 9.80 -9.56 -7.91
C ALA A 273 8.81 -8.51 -8.41
N PHE A 274 7.92 -8.86 -9.35
CA PHE A 274 6.86 -7.95 -9.80
C PHE A 274 5.98 -7.47 -8.64
N SER A 275 5.49 -8.41 -7.82
CA SER A 275 4.62 -8.06 -6.68
C SER A 275 5.31 -7.14 -5.66
N SER A 276 6.62 -7.29 -5.45
CA SER A 276 7.39 -6.43 -4.55
C SER A 276 7.49 -4.99 -5.04
N TRP A 277 7.72 -4.78 -6.33
CA TRP A 277 7.69 -3.43 -6.93
C TRP A 277 6.27 -2.83 -6.90
N MET A 278 5.22 -3.64 -7.11
CA MET A 278 3.84 -3.19 -6.93
C MET A 278 3.54 -2.78 -5.49
N ASN A 279 4.06 -3.52 -4.50
CA ASN A 279 3.90 -3.16 -3.09
C ASN A 279 4.64 -1.85 -2.74
N LEU A 280 5.78 -1.56 -3.37
CA LEU A 280 6.44 -0.25 -3.23
C LEU A 280 5.50 0.90 -3.63
N LEU A 281 4.76 0.77 -4.73
CA LEU A 281 3.75 1.77 -5.13
C LEU A 281 2.69 1.96 -4.05
N LEU A 282 2.19 0.86 -3.46
CA LEU A 282 1.21 0.92 -2.36
C LEU A 282 1.75 1.58 -1.09
N LEU A 283 3.06 1.46 -0.82
CA LEU A 283 3.72 2.20 0.24
C LEU A 283 3.81 3.68 -0.09
N ILE A 284 4.27 4.07 -1.29
CA ILE A 284 4.39 5.47 -1.75
C ILE A 284 3.04 6.21 -1.69
N ARG A 285 1.92 5.51 -1.90
CA ARG A 285 0.55 6.04 -1.76
C ARG A 285 0.31 6.77 -0.42
N LYS A 286 1.05 6.41 0.62
CA LYS A 286 0.94 6.95 1.99
C LYS A 286 1.80 8.20 2.21
N LEU A 287 2.65 8.58 1.25
CA LEU A 287 3.53 9.76 1.34
C LEU A 287 2.75 11.08 1.12
N PRO A 288 3.09 12.16 1.84
CA PRO A 288 2.37 13.42 1.75
C PRO A 288 2.50 14.11 0.38
N ARG A 289 3.66 14.03 -0.30
CA ARG A 289 3.85 14.62 -1.64
C ARG A 289 3.45 13.68 -2.77
N PHE A 290 4.08 12.50 -2.85
CA PHE A 290 3.88 11.59 -3.97
C PHE A 290 2.60 10.76 -3.89
N GLY A 291 2.04 10.58 -2.69
CA GLY A 291 0.92 9.67 -2.47
C GLY A 291 -0.36 10.08 -3.21
N ILE A 292 -0.60 11.39 -3.39
CA ILE A 292 -1.77 11.89 -4.14
C ILE A 292 -1.78 11.33 -5.56
N TYR A 293 -0.65 11.37 -6.26
CA TYR A 293 -0.54 10.88 -7.63
C TYR A 293 -0.79 9.38 -7.73
N VAL A 294 -0.31 8.61 -6.75
CA VAL A 294 -0.53 7.16 -6.72
C VAL A 294 -1.99 6.82 -6.42
N VAL A 295 -2.65 7.53 -5.48
CA VAL A 295 -4.09 7.34 -5.22
C VAL A 295 -4.89 7.64 -6.50
N MET A 296 -4.60 8.77 -7.13
CA MET A 296 -5.23 9.18 -8.38
C MET A 296 -5.02 8.15 -9.50
N PHE A 297 -3.81 7.60 -9.65
CA PHE A 297 -3.53 6.54 -10.61
C PHE A 297 -4.42 5.30 -10.40
N PHE A 298 -4.55 4.82 -9.16
CA PHE A 298 -5.40 3.65 -8.87
C PHE A 298 -6.89 3.95 -9.03
N ASP A 299 -7.34 5.17 -8.71
CA ASP A 299 -8.72 5.59 -8.93
C ASP A 299 -9.02 5.67 -10.44
N VAL A 300 -8.14 6.27 -11.25
CA VAL A 300 -8.25 6.30 -12.72
C VAL A 300 -8.20 4.88 -13.31
N LEU A 301 -7.29 4.03 -12.84
CA LEU A 301 -7.22 2.63 -13.28
C LEU A 301 -8.51 1.87 -12.98
N ARG A 302 -9.13 2.14 -11.82
CA ARG A 302 -10.41 1.53 -11.45
C ARG A 302 -11.55 2.01 -12.35
N THR A 303 -11.59 3.31 -12.65
CA THR A 303 -12.56 3.88 -13.58
C THR A 303 -12.37 3.28 -14.97
N PHE A 304 -11.14 3.27 -15.48
CA PHE A 304 -10.78 2.64 -16.74
C PHE A 304 -11.22 1.18 -16.81
N SER A 305 -10.91 0.37 -15.78
CA SER A 305 -11.28 -1.05 -15.75
C SER A 305 -12.80 -1.30 -15.85
N ARG A 306 -13.65 -0.38 -15.34
CA ARG A 306 -15.11 -0.49 -15.48
C ARG A 306 -15.54 -0.32 -16.93
N PHE A 307 -14.98 0.68 -17.63
CA PHE A 307 -15.28 0.91 -19.04
C PHE A 307 -14.60 -0.14 -19.94
N PHE A 308 -13.41 -0.62 -19.57
CA PHE A 308 -12.64 -1.63 -20.30
C PHE A 308 -13.41 -2.92 -20.55
N ILE A 309 -14.36 -3.30 -19.69
CA ILE A 309 -15.20 -4.47 -19.89
C ILE A 309 -16.01 -4.38 -21.20
N VAL A 310 -16.51 -3.19 -21.55
CA VAL A 310 -17.23 -2.99 -22.82
C VAL A 310 -16.28 -3.12 -24.02
N PHE A 311 -15.07 -2.58 -23.89
CA PHE A 311 -14.03 -2.72 -24.92
C PHE A 311 -13.56 -4.17 -25.08
N ALA A 312 -13.43 -4.92 -23.99
CA ALA A 312 -13.05 -6.32 -24.03
C ALA A 312 -14.01 -7.15 -24.88
N LEU A 313 -15.30 -6.82 -24.92
CA LEU A 313 -16.27 -7.48 -25.81
C LEU A 313 -15.93 -7.23 -27.29
N PHE A 314 -15.60 -6.00 -27.67
CA PHE A 314 -15.15 -5.68 -29.03
C PHE A 314 -13.84 -6.39 -29.36
N VAL A 315 -12.85 -6.37 -28.44
CA VAL A 315 -11.56 -7.07 -28.63
C VAL A 315 -11.82 -8.55 -28.88
N ILE A 316 -12.62 -9.22 -28.04
CA ILE A 316 -12.92 -10.66 -28.22
C ILE A 316 -13.63 -10.92 -29.56
N ALA A 317 -14.61 -10.10 -29.95
CA ALA A 317 -15.33 -10.26 -31.21
C ALA A 317 -14.40 -10.13 -32.43
N PHE A 318 -13.55 -9.09 -32.46
CA PHE A 318 -12.57 -8.90 -33.52
C PHE A 318 -11.48 -9.98 -33.51
N SER A 319 -11.01 -10.41 -32.33
CA SER A 319 -10.05 -11.51 -32.20
C SER A 319 -10.59 -12.80 -32.79
N ILE A 320 -11.86 -13.14 -32.57
CA ILE A 320 -12.50 -14.33 -33.17
C ILE A 320 -12.62 -14.14 -34.69
N ALA A 321 -13.02 -12.96 -35.16
CA ALA A 321 -13.13 -12.69 -36.60
C ALA A 321 -11.76 -12.81 -37.31
N PHE A 322 -10.71 -12.24 -36.74
CA PHE A 322 -9.35 -12.39 -37.24
C PHE A 322 -8.82 -13.82 -37.07
N PHE A 323 -9.26 -14.57 -36.06
CA PHE A 323 -8.92 -15.99 -35.91
C PHE A 323 -9.42 -16.80 -37.08
N VAL A 324 -10.66 -16.56 -37.51
CA VAL A 324 -11.24 -17.25 -38.66
C VAL A 324 -10.55 -16.85 -39.97
N ILE A 325 -10.18 -15.58 -40.12
CA ILE A 325 -9.60 -15.05 -41.37
C ILE A 325 -8.11 -15.38 -41.52
N MET A 326 -7.37 -15.42 -40.41
CA MET A 326 -5.91 -15.46 -40.39
C MET A 326 -5.29 -16.63 -39.62
N GLN A 327 -6.09 -17.39 -38.87
CA GLN A 327 -5.80 -18.62 -38.10
C GLN A 327 -4.65 -18.59 -37.06
N ASN A 328 -3.55 -17.86 -37.29
CA ASN A 328 -2.33 -17.89 -36.46
C ASN A 328 -1.86 -16.51 -35.94
N ARG A 329 -2.42 -15.37 -36.40
CA ARG A 329 -1.92 -14.02 -36.03
C ARG A 329 -2.79 -13.23 -35.04
N THR A 330 -3.79 -13.86 -34.43
CA THR A 330 -4.74 -13.17 -33.52
C THR A 330 -4.12 -12.67 -32.22
N THR A 331 -3.07 -13.34 -31.75
CA THR A 331 -2.32 -12.96 -30.56
C THR A 331 -1.57 -11.64 -30.76
N VAL A 332 -1.00 -11.39 -31.94
CA VAL A 332 -0.32 -10.13 -32.28
C VAL A 332 -1.32 -8.98 -32.37
N MET A 333 -2.48 -9.22 -32.98
CA MET A 333 -3.54 -8.21 -33.10
C MET A 333 -4.23 -7.88 -31.77
N MET A 334 -4.25 -8.81 -30.79
CA MET A 334 -4.77 -8.54 -29.44
C MET A 334 -3.87 -7.63 -28.61
N ILE A 335 -2.56 -7.64 -28.86
CA ILE A 335 -1.58 -6.81 -28.14
C ILE A 335 -1.67 -5.34 -28.61
N GLY A 336 -2.30 -5.08 -29.76
CA GLY A 336 -2.45 -3.74 -30.32
C GLY A 336 -1.25 -3.28 -31.16
N GLU A 337 -0.32 -4.18 -31.48
CA GLU A 337 0.73 -3.92 -32.46
C GLU A 337 0.17 -4.08 -33.87
N PHE A 338 0.14 -2.95 -34.61
CA PHE A 338 -0.41 -2.89 -35.97
C PHE A 338 0.71 -3.02 -37.00
N GLU A 339 1.29 -4.22 -37.17
CA GLU A 339 2.22 -4.45 -38.29
C GLU A 339 1.45 -4.73 -39.59
N PHE A 340 0.80 -3.70 -40.15
CA PHE A 340 0.03 -3.82 -41.41
C PHE A 340 0.87 -4.45 -42.54
N THR A 341 2.13 -4.06 -42.67
CA THR A 341 3.03 -4.60 -43.70
C THR A 341 3.35 -6.07 -43.46
N ALA A 342 3.67 -6.48 -42.23
CA ALA A 342 3.95 -7.88 -41.93
C ALA A 342 2.69 -8.76 -42.06
N ILE A 343 1.51 -8.19 -41.81
CA ILE A 343 0.22 -8.89 -41.78
C ILE A 343 -0.40 -9.05 -43.18
N PHE A 344 -0.28 -8.04 -44.04
CA PHE A 344 -0.90 -8.04 -45.37
C PHE A 344 0.10 -8.18 -46.53
N HIS A 345 1.39 -7.91 -46.28
CA HIS A 345 2.47 -7.94 -47.27
C HIS A 345 3.69 -8.76 -46.79
N GLY A 346 3.48 -9.69 -45.84
CA GLY A 346 4.53 -10.60 -45.37
C GLY A 346 5.09 -11.43 -46.52
N ASP A 347 6.41 -11.64 -46.49
CA ASP A 347 7.16 -12.26 -47.58
C ASP A 347 6.61 -13.66 -47.93
N ALA A 348 6.24 -13.86 -49.19
CA ALA A 348 5.51 -15.06 -49.65
C ALA A 348 6.34 -16.35 -49.56
N ASP A 349 7.66 -16.22 -49.40
CA ASP A 349 8.62 -17.32 -49.50
C ASP A 349 8.86 -18.05 -48.17
N VAL A 350 8.45 -17.48 -47.03
CA VAL A 350 8.72 -18.06 -45.69
C VAL A 350 7.48 -18.76 -45.10
N HIS A 351 6.27 -18.31 -45.42
CA HIS A 351 5.03 -18.92 -44.92
C HIS A 351 3.93 -18.88 -46.00
N PRO A 352 3.24 -20.00 -46.31
CA PRO A 352 2.08 -19.99 -47.20
C PRO A 352 0.89 -19.36 -46.45
N GLU A 353 0.91 -18.04 -46.33
CA GLU A 353 -0.10 -17.27 -45.59
C GLU A 353 -1.40 -17.21 -46.40
N ARG A 354 -2.37 -18.04 -46.02
CA ARG A 354 -3.71 -18.01 -46.61
C ARG A 354 -4.56 -16.98 -45.88
N LEU A 355 -4.44 -15.71 -46.26
CA LEU A 355 -5.41 -14.69 -45.88
C LEU A 355 -6.73 -15.00 -46.62
N PHE A 356 -7.71 -15.55 -45.90
CA PHE A 356 -8.97 -15.96 -46.53
C PHE A 356 -9.89 -14.74 -46.72
N GLY A 357 -10.25 -14.44 -47.97
CA GLY A 357 -11.22 -13.39 -48.28
C GLY A 357 -10.69 -11.97 -48.09
N HIS A 358 -9.67 -11.59 -48.89
CA HIS A 358 -9.11 -10.22 -48.92
C HIS A 358 -10.16 -9.11 -48.94
N ALA A 359 -11.26 -9.30 -49.69
CA ALA A 359 -12.36 -8.34 -49.78
C ALA A 359 -13.06 -8.04 -48.44
N ILE A 360 -13.04 -8.98 -47.49
CA ILE A 360 -13.64 -8.83 -46.15
C ILE A 360 -12.57 -8.44 -45.12
N ALA A 361 -11.35 -8.97 -45.26
CA ALA A 361 -10.26 -8.73 -44.33
C ALA A 361 -9.84 -7.25 -44.25
N TYR A 362 -9.65 -6.57 -45.39
CA TYR A 362 -9.27 -5.16 -45.43
C TYR A 362 -10.29 -4.21 -44.77
N PRO A 363 -11.59 -4.25 -45.12
CA PRO A 363 -12.57 -3.37 -44.48
C PRO A 363 -12.79 -3.70 -43.00
N LEU A 364 -12.73 -4.99 -42.61
CA LEU A 364 -12.84 -5.40 -41.21
C LEU A 364 -11.65 -4.86 -40.38
N PHE A 365 -10.43 -4.92 -40.93
CA PHE A 365 -9.24 -4.38 -40.30
C PHE A 365 -9.30 -2.85 -40.16
N LEU A 366 -9.72 -2.14 -41.21
CA LEU A 366 -9.92 -0.70 -41.14
C LEU A 366 -10.94 -0.31 -40.07
N PHE A 367 -12.07 -1.03 -40.01
CA PHE A 367 -13.10 -0.82 -39.00
C PHE A 367 -12.58 -1.06 -37.58
N PHE A 368 -11.78 -2.11 -37.39
CA PHE A 368 -11.09 -2.39 -36.13
C PHE A 368 -10.15 -1.25 -35.71
N CYS A 369 -9.30 -0.76 -36.62
CA CYS A 369 -8.39 0.37 -36.34
C CYS A 369 -9.16 1.65 -35.98
N VAL A 370 -10.23 1.97 -36.70
CA VAL A 370 -11.07 3.14 -36.38
C VAL A 370 -11.67 2.99 -34.98
N ILE A 371 -12.28 1.86 -34.66
CA ILE A 371 -12.87 1.61 -33.34
C ILE A 371 -11.81 1.65 -32.25
N MET A 372 -10.71 0.90 -32.38
CA MET A 372 -9.71 0.78 -31.32
C MET A 372 -8.89 2.05 -31.16
N THR A 373 -8.42 2.67 -32.24
CA THR A 373 -7.57 3.86 -32.13
C THR A 373 -8.39 5.10 -31.79
N ILE A 374 -9.56 5.30 -32.39
CA ILE A 374 -10.36 6.52 -32.17
C ILE A 374 -11.17 6.42 -30.88
N LEU A 375 -11.86 5.30 -30.60
CA LEU A 375 -12.70 5.22 -29.39
C LEU A 375 -11.87 5.02 -28.13
N LEU A 376 -10.79 4.22 -28.16
CA LEU A 376 -10.01 3.95 -26.96
C LEU A 376 -9.22 5.19 -26.53
N MET A 377 -8.51 5.85 -27.45
CA MET A 377 -7.74 7.05 -27.10
C MET A 377 -8.66 8.21 -26.71
N ASN A 378 -9.73 8.47 -27.46
CA ASN A 378 -10.60 9.61 -27.16
C ASN A 378 -11.45 9.38 -25.91
N LEU A 379 -11.89 8.14 -25.63
CA LEU A 379 -12.63 7.86 -24.40
C LEU A 379 -11.69 7.85 -23.19
N LEU A 380 -10.49 7.27 -23.29
CA LEU A 380 -9.52 7.25 -22.19
C LEU A 380 -9.11 8.67 -21.80
N VAL A 381 -8.84 9.53 -22.79
CA VAL A 381 -8.54 10.95 -22.55
C VAL A 381 -9.78 11.68 -22.02
N GLY A 382 -10.97 11.45 -22.59
CA GLY A 382 -12.21 12.09 -22.14
C GLY A 382 -12.55 11.78 -20.69
N LEU A 383 -12.50 10.51 -20.30
CA LEU A 383 -12.74 10.07 -18.92
C LEU A 383 -11.67 10.59 -17.95
N ALA A 384 -10.39 10.60 -18.37
CA ALA A 384 -9.31 11.09 -17.52
C ALA A 384 -9.39 12.60 -17.29
N VAL A 385 -9.81 13.37 -18.29
CA VAL A 385 -9.88 14.85 -18.20
C VAL A 385 -11.10 15.30 -17.39
N ASP A 386 -12.26 14.66 -17.55
CA ASP A 386 -13.49 15.05 -16.85
C ASP A 386 -13.43 14.73 -15.34
N ASP A 387 -12.82 13.60 -14.96
CA ASP A 387 -12.77 13.15 -13.57
C ASP A 387 -11.57 13.69 -12.76
N ILE A 388 -10.59 14.34 -13.38
CA ILE A 388 -9.31 14.64 -12.69
C ILE A 388 -9.48 15.56 -11.48
N LYS A 389 -10.38 16.55 -11.55
CA LYS A 389 -10.57 17.54 -10.48
C LYS A 389 -11.30 16.95 -9.27
N SER A 390 -12.35 16.17 -9.51
CA SER A 390 -13.09 15.50 -8.43
C SER A 390 -12.22 14.42 -7.78
N VAL A 391 -11.52 13.62 -8.58
CA VAL A 391 -10.60 12.58 -8.09
C VAL A 391 -9.45 13.20 -7.30
N LEU A 392 -8.96 14.39 -7.67
CA LEU A 392 -7.89 15.06 -6.92
C LEU A 392 -8.32 15.41 -5.49
N GLU A 393 -9.50 15.98 -5.29
CA GLU A 393 -10.00 16.33 -3.96
C GLU A 393 -10.30 15.07 -3.13
N GLU A 394 -10.93 14.07 -3.76
CA GLU A 394 -11.17 12.78 -3.11
C GLU A 394 -9.85 12.09 -2.72
N ALA A 395 -8.82 12.15 -3.58
CA ALA A 395 -7.51 11.58 -3.31
C ALA A 395 -6.80 12.28 -2.15
N LYS A 396 -6.92 13.61 -2.01
CA LYS A 396 -6.37 14.36 -0.87
C LYS A 396 -6.99 13.88 0.44
N LEU A 397 -8.31 13.71 0.48
CA LEU A 397 -9.05 13.25 1.65
C LEU A 397 -8.73 11.78 1.98
N LYS A 398 -8.78 10.88 0.99
CA LYS A 398 -8.39 9.47 1.13
C LYS A 398 -6.97 9.35 1.69
N ARG A 399 -6.03 10.15 1.19
CA ARG A 399 -4.64 10.19 1.69
C ARG A 399 -4.58 10.62 3.15
N LEU A 400 -5.29 11.68 3.54
CA LEU A 400 -5.33 12.14 4.94
C LEU A 400 -5.89 11.04 5.87
N SER A 401 -6.94 10.35 5.43
CA SER A 401 -7.52 9.22 6.16
C SER A 401 -6.51 8.06 6.30
N MET A 402 -5.77 7.75 5.23
CA MET A 402 -4.68 6.77 5.29
C MET A 402 -3.58 7.18 6.29
N GLN A 403 -3.22 8.47 6.34
CA GLN A 403 -2.22 8.99 7.27
C GLN A 403 -2.69 8.87 8.73
N VAL A 404 -3.97 9.15 9.02
CA VAL A 404 -4.58 8.92 10.33
C VAL A 404 -4.41 7.45 10.75
N ARG A 405 -4.77 6.53 9.85
CA ARG A 405 -4.68 5.07 10.10
C ARG A 405 -3.26 4.63 10.44
N ILE A 406 -2.26 5.17 9.74
CA ILE A 406 -0.84 4.86 9.95
C ILE A 406 -0.33 5.42 11.28
N LEU A 407 -0.62 6.69 11.57
CA LEU A 407 -0.23 7.34 12.82
C LEU A 407 -0.78 6.58 14.02
N GLN A 408 -2.03 6.13 13.93
CA GLN A 408 -2.63 5.31 14.96
C GLN A 408 -1.96 3.93 15.04
N LEU A 409 -1.72 3.25 13.92
CA LEU A 409 -1.04 1.95 13.90
C LEU A 409 0.33 1.97 14.61
N TYR A 410 1.17 2.96 14.30
CA TYR A 410 2.47 3.08 14.93
C TYR A 410 2.36 3.40 16.42
N ARG A 411 1.42 4.27 16.80
CA ARG A 411 1.18 4.60 18.21
C ARG A 411 0.79 3.37 19.02
N GLY A 412 -0.03 2.47 18.47
CA GLY A 412 -0.39 1.21 19.11
C GLY A 412 0.77 0.28 19.35
N MET A 413 1.62 0.12 18.34
CA MET A 413 2.83 -0.69 18.46
C MET A 413 3.78 -0.12 19.52
N LEU A 414 3.99 1.20 19.51
CA LEU A 414 4.80 1.90 20.51
C LEU A 414 4.25 1.76 21.93
N THR A 415 2.92 1.86 22.13
CA THR A 415 2.32 1.68 23.46
C THR A 415 2.46 0.25 23.98
N ILE A 416 2.33 -0.77 23.12
CA ILE A 416 2.51 -2.17 23.55
C ILE A 416 3.99 -2.43 23.90
N LEU A 417 4.92 -1.88 23.12
CA LEU A 417 6.36 -1.99 23.41
C LEU A 417 6.75 -1.24 24.69
N SER A 418 6.19 -0.04 24.91
CA SER A 418 6.43 0.76 26.11
C SER A 418 5.84 0.10 27.36
N GLN A 419 4.63 -0.46 27.28
CA GLN A 419 4.06 -1.22 28.39
C GLN A 419 4.90 -2.45 28.72
N ARG A 420 5.38 -3.22 27.71
CA ARG A 420 6.28 -4.36 27.96
C ARG A 420 7.66 -3.97 28.50
N GLY A 421 8.20 -2.82 28.09
CA GLY A 421 9.44 -2.28 28.65
C GLY A 421 9.31 -1.91 30.13
N ALA A 422 8.15 -1.40 30.55
CA ALA A 422 7.88 -1.05 31.95
C ALA A 422 7.69 -2.28 32.87
N TRP A 423 7.41 -3.47 32.33
CA TRP A 423 7.36 -4.73 33.10
C TRP A 423 8.75 -5.35 33.36
N ASN A 424 9.80 -4.89 32.67
CA ASN A 424 11.18 -5.34 32.90
C ASN A 424 12.00 -4.35 33.76
N SER A 425 11.38 -3.28 34.26
CA SER A 425 12.02 -2.25 35.08
C SER A 425 11.22 -1.93 36.34
N SER A 426 10.81 -2.98 37.05
CA SER A 426 10.43 -2.89 38.47
C SER A 426 11.33 -3.84 39.25
N PRO A 427 12.11 -3.36 40.24
CA PRO A 427 12.90 -4.24 41.12
C PRO A 427 12.03 -5.20 41.92
#